data_AF-A0A3C1GJ24-F1
#
_entry.id   AF-A0A3C1GJ24-F1
#
_cell.length_a   1.000
_cell.length_b   1.000
_cell.length_c   1.000
_cell.angle_alpha   90.00
_cell.angle_beta   90.00
_cell.angle_gamma   90.00
#
_symmetry.space_group_name_H-M   'P 1'
#
loop_
_entity.id
_entity.type
_entity.pdbx_description
1 polymer ?
#
loop_
_entity_poly.entity_id
_entity_poly.type
_entity_poly.pdbx_seq_one_letter_code
_entity_poly.pdbx_strand_id
1 'polypeptide(L)'
;MSLIVGVASTLLGSVLGGIVGLLSGYVGGKTDLIVQRVLDILQGLPLLVLALVISAVLSPSIQNVVIAISVPIIPRAARVIRSSVLSIREMQYVEAARALGVAHLRIAFRHILPNTMGPFIVLG
;
A
#
# COMPACT_ATOMS: atom_id res chain seq x y z
N MET A 1 -3.45 25.84 -1.17
CA MET A 1 -2.40 25.07 -1.89
C MET A 1 -1.82 23.95 -1.05
N SER A 2 -1.41 24.19 0.21
CA SER A 2 -0.96 23.14 1.14
C SER A 2 -1.98 22.01 1.34
N LEU A 3 -3.28 22.32 1.44
CA LEU A 3 -4.34 21.31 1.57
C LEU A 3 -4.43 20.37 0.36
N ILE A 4 -4.36 20.92 -0.86
CA ILE A 4 -4.41 20.13 -2.10
C ILE A 4 -3.20 19.20 -2.18
N VAL A 5 -2.01 19.70 -1.83
CA VAL A 5 -0.79 18.89 -1.81
C VAL A 5 -0.91 17.76 -0.78
N GLY A 6 -1.39 18.06 0.43
CA GLY A 6 -1.59 17.05 1.48
C GLY A 6 -2.55 15.95 1.05
N VAL A 7 -3.76 16.34 0.60
CA VAL A 7 -4.80 15.38 0.17
C VAL A 7 -4.33 14.54 -1.03
N ALA A 8 -3.74 15.17 -2.04
CA ALA A 8 -3.24 14.45 -3.22
C ALA A 8 -2.13 13.45 -2.86
N SER A 9 -1.20 13.85 -1.99
CA SER A 9 -0.09 12.99 -1.55
C SER A 9 -0.57 11.81 -0.73
N THR A 10 -1.52 12.03 0.19
CA THR A 10 -2.11 10.96 1.01
C THR A 10 -2.89 10.00 0.14
N LEU A 11 -3.73 10.48 -0.78
CA LEU A 11 -4.48 9.61 -1.69
C LEU A 11 -3.54 8.77 -2.56
N LEU A 12 -2.52 9.39 -3.17
CA LEU A 12 -1.56 8.66 -4.00
C LEU A 12 -0.77 7.63 -3.19
N GLY A 13 -0.20 8.04 -2.06
CA GLY A 13 0.60 7.17 -1.21
C GLY A 13 -0.22 6.01 -0.63
N SER A 14 -1.44 6.29 -0.17
CA SER A 14 -2.36 5.28 0.32
C SER A 14 -2.75 4.31 -0.79
N VAL A 15 -3.23 4.79 -1.95
CA VAL A 15 -3.64 3.93 -3.10
C VAL A 15 -2.51 3.02 -3.54
N LEU A 16 -1.32 3.57 -3.78
CA LEU A 16 -0.15 2.78 -4.19
C LEU A 16 0.26 1.78 -3.11
N GLY A 17 0.33 2.21 -1.85
CA GLY A 17 0.60 1.33 -0.72
C GLY A 17 -0.44 0.22 -0.59
N GLY A 18 -1.71 0.52 -0.75
CA GLY A 18 -2.79 -0.44 -0.68
C GLY A 18 -2.72 -1.50 -1.77
N ILE A 19 -2.41 -1.12 -3.02
CA ILE A 19 -2.19 -2.07 -4.10
C ILE A 19 -0.99 -2.98 -3.80
N VAL A 20 0.13 -2.41 -3.33
CA VAL A 20 1.32 -3.17 -2.95
C VAL A 20 1.01 -4.12 -1.79
N GLY A 21 0.29 -3.68 -0.77
CA GLY A 21 -0.12 -4.48 0.40
C GLY A 21 -1.09 -5.60 0.03
N LEU A 22 -2.05 -5.33 -0.87
CA LEU A 22 -2.99 -6.30 -1.40
C LEU A 22 -2.27 -7.43 -2.15
N LEU A 23 -1.42 -7.06 -3.11
CA LEU A 23 -0.73 -8.03 -3.94
C LEU A 23 0.28 -8.84 -3.13
N SER A 24 1.08 -8.18 -2.28
CA SER A 24 2.07 -8.88 -1.43
C SER A 24 1.41 -9.80 -0.41
N GLY A 25 0.36 -9.33 0.29
CA GLY A 25 -0.35 -10.12 1.29
C GLY A 25 -1.15 -11.29 0.69
N TYR A 26 -1.69 -11.12 -0.52
CA TYR A 26 -2.47 -12.16 -1.18
C TYR A 26 -1.60 -13.28 -1.73
N VAL A 27 -0.52 -12.94 -2.44
CA VAL A 27 0.42 -13.93 -3.00
C VAL A 27 1.21 -14.62 -1.89
N GLY A 28 1.61 -13.88 -0.85
CA GLY A 28 2.40 -14.41 0.26
C GLY A 28 3.80 -14.88 -0.15
N GLY A 29 4.44 -15.69 0.71
CA GLY A 29 5.70 -16.36 0.38
C GLY A 29 6.90 -15.43 0.12
N LYS A 30 7.71 -15.77 -0.90
CA LYS A 30 8.95 -15.05 -1.22
C LYS A 30 8.71 -13.63 -1.75
N THR A 31 7.64 -13.41 -2.51
CA THR A 31 7.29 -12.08 -3.03
C THR A 31 6.93 -11.14 -1.91
N ASP A 32 6.17 -11.63 -0.91
CA ASP A 32 5.84 -10.86 0.27
C ASP A 32 7.10 -10.48 1.06
N LEU A 33 8.00 -11.45 1.31
CA LEU A 33 9.28 -11.17 1.98
C LEU A 33 10.10 -10.09 1.26
N ILE A 34 10.25 -10.17 -0.07
CA ILE A 34 11.00 -9.17 -0.85
C ILE A 34 10.34 -7.80 -0.75
N VAL A 35 9.02 -7.72 -0.93
CA VAL A 35 8.28 -6.46 -0.83
C VAL A 35 8.47 -5.84 0.54
N GLN A 36 8.31 -6.62 1.62
CA GLN A 36 8.52 -6.11 2.97
C GLN A 36 9.93 -5.61 3.21
N ARG A 37 10.96 -6.30 2.70
CA ARG A 37 12.34 -5.82 2.81
C ARG A 37 12.52 -4.47 2.13
N VAL A 38 11.91 -4.27 0.95
CA VAL A 38 11.96 -2.96 0.27
C VAL A 38 11.25 -1.88 1.10
N LEU A 39 10.08 -2.19 1.66
CA LEU A 39 9.32 -1.26 2.50
C LEU A 39 10.07 -0.92 3.80
N ASP A 40 10.74 -1.90 4.41
CA ASP A 40 11.57 -1.74 5.60
C ASP A 40 12.79 -0.85 5.32
N ILE A 41 13.44 -1.03 4.16
CA ILE A 41 14.56 -0.17 3.72
C ILE A 41 14.09 1.28 3.53
N LEU A 42 12.93 1.49 2.90
CA LEU A 42 12.35 2.82 2.71
C LEU A 42 12.04 3.52 4.05
N GLN A 43 11.67 2.76 5.08
CA GLN A 43 11.37 3.29 6.41
C GLN A 43 12.57 3.38 7.34
N GLY A 44 13.66 2.66 7.05
CA GLY A 44 14.94 2.80 7.74
C GLY A 44 15.57 4.18 7.53
N LEU A 45 15.19 4.88 6.46
CA LEU A 45 15.56 6.27 6.21
C LEU A 45 14.62 7.21 6.99
N PRO A 46 15.14 8.15 7.80
CA PRO A 46 14.32 9.17 8.43
C PRO A 46 13.54 9.99 7.38
N LEU A 47 12.25 10.28 7.66
CA LEU A 47 11.35 10.99 6.73
C LEU A 47 11.98 12.28 6.16
N LEU A 48 12.69 13.02 7.01
CA LEU A 48 13.37 14.25 6.64
C LEU A 48 14.49 14.02 5.62
N VAL A 49 15.27 12.94 5.76
CA VAL A 49 16.36 12.60 4.83
C VAL A 49 15.76 12.24 3.47
N LEU A 50 14.70 11.44 3.46
CA LEU A 50 14.00 11.07 2.23
C LEU A 50 13.43 12.31 1.52
N ALA A 51 12.78 13.21 2.27
CA ALA A 51 12.25 14.46 1.74
C ALA A 51 13.34 15.36 1.16
N LEU A 52 14.50 15.47 1.83
CA LEU A 52 15.65 16.24 1.35
C LEU A 52 16.22 15.68 0.05
N VAL A 53 16.45 14.36 -0.02
CA VAL A 53 16.98 13.70 -1.23
C VAL A 53 16.03 13.92 -2.41
N ILE A 54 14.73 13.72 -2.21
CA ILE A 54 13.75 13.92 -3.28
C ILE A 54 13.69 15.40 -3.67
N SER A 55 13.75 16.34 -2.71
CA SER A 55 13.78 17.77 -3.03
C SER A 55 15.05 18.21 -3.78
N ALA A 56 16.17 17.52 -3.57
CA ALA A 56 17.43 17.79 -4.25
C ALA A 56 17.45 17.24 -5.69
N VAL A 57 16.76 16.13 -5.94
CA VAL A 57 16.70 15.47 -7.26
C VAL A 57 15.60 16.05 -8.14
N LEU A 58 14.46 16.45 -7.54
CA LEU A 58 13.30 16.93 -8.29
C LEU A 58 13.28 18.46 -8.35
N SER A 59 13.05 19.03 -9.54
CA SER A 59 12.90 20.47 -9.71
C SER A 59 11.69 21.02 -8.91
N PRO A 60 11.67 22.31 -8.54
CA PRO A 60 10.56 22.88 -7.78
C PRO A 60 9.24 22.84 -8.58
N SER A 61 8.37 21.89 -8.27
CA SER A 61 7.04 21.71 -8.87
C SER A 61 6.08 21.09 -7.85
N ILE A 62 4.81 21.50 -7.91
CA ILE A 62 3.74 20.93 -7.06
C ILE A 62 3.65 19.41 -7.23
N GLN A 63 3.80 18.90 -8.46
CA GLN A 63 3.78 17.45 -8.73
C GLN A 63 4.92 16.73 -8.01
N ASN A 64 6.10 17.33 -8.00
CA ASN A 64 7.29 16.76 -7.39
C ASN A 64 7.19 16.70 -5.87
N VAL A 65 6.60 17.73 -5.26
CA VAL A 65 6.29 17.74 -3.82
C VAL A 65 5.28 16.65 -3.47
N VAL A 66 4.24 16.47 -4.29
CA VAL A 66 3.23 15.43 -4.08
C VAL A 66 3.86 14.03 -4.14
N ILE A 67 4.71 13.78 -5.14
CA ILE A 67 5.46 12.53 -5.25
C ILE A 67 6.33 12.33 -4.00
N ALA A 68 7.11 13.35 -3.60
CA ALA A 68 7.99 13.28 -2.44
C ALA A 68 7.29 12.88 -1.15
N ILE A 69 6.11 13.44 -0.90
CA ILE A 69 5.33 13.17 0.32
C ILE A 69 4.63 11.81 0.23
N SER A 70 4.23 11.36 -0.96
CA SER A 70 3.56 10.06 -1.13
C SER A 70 4.46 8.85 -0.85
N VAL A 71 5.75 8.90 -1.23
CA VAL A 71 6.69 7.78 -1.06
C VAL A 71 6.74 7.22 0.36
N PRO A 72 6.92 8.04 1.42
CA PRO A 72 6.95 7.52 2.78
C PRO A 72 5.60 7.05 3.33
N ILE A 73 4.48 7.43 2.70
CA ILE A 73 3.14 6.96 3.05
C ILE A 73 2.92 5.52 2.57
N ILE A 74 3.49 5.16 1.41
CA ILE A 74 3.34 3.84 0.77
C ILE A 74 3.65 2.68 1.74
N PRO A 75 4.81 2.62 2.43
CA PRO A 75 5.11 1.54 3.38
C PRO A 75 4.14 1.42 4.55
N ARG A 76 3.57 2.54 5.03
CA ARG A 76 2.58 2.50 6.11
C ARG A 76 1.26 1.91 5.64
N ALA A 77 0.74 2.42 4.53
CA ALA A 77 -0.50 1.94 3.93
C ALA A 77 -0.39 0.47 3.51
N ALA A 78 0.74 0.07 2.90
CA ALA A 78 0.99 -1.30 2.48
C ALA A 78 0.97 -2.31 3.64
N ARG A 79 1.56 -1.96 4.80
CA ARG A 79 1.58 -2.86 5.96
C ARG A 79 0.18 -3.07 6.55
N VAL A 80 -0.64 -2.02 6.60
CA VAL A 80 -2.01 -2.11 7.12
C VAL A 80 -2.92 -2.91 6.19
N ILE A 81 -2.81 -2.69 4.89
CA ILE A 81 -3.60 -3.48 3.95
C ILE A 81 -3.14 -4.92 3.95
N ARG A 82 -1.83 -5.18 3.96
CA ARG A 82 -1.32 -6.54 4.08
C ARG A 82 -1.85 -7.28 5.31
N SER A 83 -1.82 -6.67 6.49
CA SER A 83 -2.34 -7.34 7.70
C SER A 83 -3.82 -7.68 7.57
N SER A 84 -4.60 -6.79 6.95
CA SER A 84 -6.02 -6.99 6.67
C SER A 84 -6.24 -8.13 5.65
N VAL A 85 -5.43 -8.18 4.60
CA VAL A 85 -5.46 -9.23 3.56
C VAL A 85 -5.12 -10.59 4.13
N LEU A 86 -4.10 -10.66 5.01
CA LEU A 86 -3.72 -11.89 5.69
C LEU A 86 -4.83 -12.41 6.62
N SER A 87 -5.62 -11.52 7.23
CA SER A 87 -6.79 -11.94 8.01
C SER A 87 -7.93 -12.43 7.12
N ILE A 88 -8.26 -11.66 6.08
CA ILE A 88 -9.40 -11.97 5.20
C ILE A 88 -9.17 -13.23 4.38
N ARG A 89 -7.94 -13.48 3.92
CA ARG A 89 -7.65 -14.66 3.10
C ARG A 89 -7.90 -15.97 3.83
N GLU A 90 -7.76 -15.99 5.15
CA GLU A 90 -7.98 -17.18 6.01
C GLU A 90 -9.46 -17.33 6.40
N MET A 91 -10.37 -16.49 5.88
CA MET A 91 -11.80 -16.61 6.14
C MET A 91 -12.42 -17.75 5.32
N GLN A 92 -13.38 -18.47 5.92
CA GLN A 92 -14.03 -19.65 5.34
C GLN A 92 -14.62 -19.41 3.95
N TYR A 93 -15.20 -18.23 3.68
CA TYR A 93 -15.77 -17.94 2.35
C TYR A 93 -14.69 -17.77 1.26
N VAL A 94 -13.48 -17.33 1.63
CA VAL A 94 -12.35 -17.24 0.70
C VAL A 94 -11.77 -18.62 0.41
N GLU A 95 -11.69 -19.48 1.42
CA GLU A 95 -11.30 -20.89 1.25
C GLU A 95 -12.31 -21.65 0.38
N ALA A 96 -13.62 -21.48 0.62
CA ALA A 96 -14.67 -22.06 -0.20
C ALA A 96 -14.59 -21.59 -1.66
N ALA A 97 -14.39 -20.29 -1.89
CA ALA A 97 -14.20 -19.75 -3.25
C ALA A 97 -12.97 -20.35 -3.94
N ARG A 98 -11.87 -20.58 -3.22
CA ARG A 98 -10.68 -21.26 -3.75
C ARG A 98 -10.96 -22.73 -4.07
N ALA A 99 -11.67 -23.44 -3.20
CA ALA A 99 -12.05 -24.84 -3.41
C ALA A 99 -12.96 -25.02 -4.65
N LEU A 100 -13.78 -24.01 -4.96
CA LEU A 100 -14.60 -23.95 -6.17
C LEU A 100 -13.83 -23.58 -7.45
N GLY A 101 -12.51 -23.38 -7.37
CA GLY A 101 -11.67 -23.07 -8.53
C GLY A 101 -11.78 -21.63 -9.02
N VAL A 102 -12.28 -20.71 -8.20
CA VAL A 102 -12.38 -19.29 -8.57
C VAL A 102 -10.97 -18.71 -8.76
N ALA A 103 -10.74 -18.03 -9.89
CA ALA A 103 -9.45 -17.43 -10.21
C ALA A 103 -8.94 -16.51 -9.09
N HIS A 104 -7.67 -16.66 -8.73
CA HIS A 104 -6.99 -15.92 -7.67
C HIS A 104 -7.17 -14.39 -7.74
N LEU A 105 -7.00 -13.81 -8.94
CA LEU A 105 -7.23 -12.39 -9.20
C LEU A 105 -8.68 -11.97 -8.92
N ARG A 106 -9.65 -12.80 -9.26
CA ARG A 106 -11.07 -12.53 -9.00
C ARG A 106 -11.36 -12.54 -7.50
N ILE A 107 -10.73 -13.45 -6.74
CA ILE A 107 -10.84 -13.48 -5.28
C ILE A 107 -10.23 -12.20 -4.68
N ALA A 108 -9.01 -11.85 -5.09
CA ALA A 108 -8.31 -10.67 -4.59
C ALA A 108 -9.10 -9.37 -4.81
N PHE A 109 -9.59 -9.12 -6.03
CA PHE A 109 -10.27 -7.86 -6.36
C PHE A 109 -11.75 -7.82 -5.95
N ARG A 110 -12.46 -8.95 -5.94
CA ARG A 110 -13.92 -8.98 -5.69
C ARG A 110 -14.29 -9.36 -4.26
N HIS A 111 -13.43 -10.08 -3.55
CA HIS A 111 -13.70 -10.54 -2.19
C HIS A 111 -12.79 -9.87 -1.18
N ILE A 112 -11.49 -9.75 -1.47
CA ILE A 112 -10.52 -9.25 -0.47
C ILE A 112 -10.44 -7.72 -0.49
N LEU A 113 -10.21 -7.11 -1.66
CA LEU A 113 -10.10 -5.67 -1.80
C LEU A 113 -11.25 -4.87 -1.14
N PRO A 114 -12.54 -5.16 -1.42
CA PRO A 114 -13.63 -4.42 -0.77
C PRO A 114 -13.67 -4.60 0.75
N ASN A 115 -13.31 -5.77 1.26
CA ASN A 115 -13.25 -6.03 2.71
C ASN A 115 -12.03 -5.35 3.38
N THR A 116 -10.98 -5.05 2.63
CA THR A 116 -9.81 -4.30 3.11
C THR A 116 -9.99 -2.78 3.09
N MET A 117 -11.08 -2.26 2.51
CA MET A 117 -11.33 -0.82 2.43
C MET A 117 -11.61 -0.18 3.80
N GLY A 118 -12.15 -0.92 4.77
CA GLY A 118 -12.42 -0.40 6.12
C GLY A 118 -11.16 0.16 6.81
N PRO A 119 -10.11 -0.65 6.99
CA PRO A 119 -8.82 -0.18 7.51
C PRO A 119 -8.18 0.95 6.68
N PHE A 120 -8.44 0.96 5.37
CA PHE A 120 -7.90 1.96 4.45
C PHE A 120 -8.53 3.35 4.64
N ILE A 121 -9.83 3.39 4.90
CA ILE A 121 -10.58 4.63 5.13
C ILE A 121 -10.20 5.27 6.48
N VAL A 122 -9.83 4.47 7.48
CA VAL A 122 -9.44 4.98 8.81
C VAL A 122 -8.07 5.65 8.82
N LEU A 123 -7.19 5.32 7.87
CA LEU A 123 -5.83 5.87 7.77
C LEU A 123 -5.71 7.08 6.83
N GLY A 124 -6.72 7.34 6.00
CA GLY A 124 -6.74 8.40 4.99
C GLY A 124 -7.04 9.78 5.57
#